data_AF-A0A2V9WS18-F1
#
_entry.id   AF-A0A2V9WS18-F1
#
_cell.length_a   1.000
_cell.length_b   1.000
_cell.length_c   1.000
_cell.angle_alpha   90.00
_cell.angle_beta   90.00
_cell.angle_gamma   90.00
#
_symmetry.space_group_name_H-M   'P 1'
#
loop_
_entity.id
_entity.type
_entity.pdbx_description
1 polymer ?
#
loop_
_entity_poly.entity_id
_entity_poly.type
_entity_poly.pdbx_seq_one_letter_code
_entity_poly.pdbx_strand_id
1 'polypeptide(L)'
;PGPEPIPANALIEGYPKPGNGDRHVLVLEKDGCWLYELYNAAVKSGKWSADSSAIWDMTINEQRPYTWTSADAAGLPVFVGLARYDEVAAGAIHHALRFTLPSSQKAFVLPATHWASTITDPNAPPMGMRLRLKSSFDISGYPADDQVLLTAMKKYGLIFADNGSAIFISGAPDDRWNNTNLNLLKQITASSFEVVQTGTIYTPANVPTGASPTIGSFTANPSTVSAGQPVTLSWSTSNSTYNIVDPQAGPVRGTSVVVTPTVTTTYTLYSTNSFGRTTATAVVTVH
;
A
#
# COMPACT_ATOMS: atom_id res chain seq x y z
N PRO A 1 -10.68 7.50 -2.79
CA PRO A 1 -12.09 7.29 -3.21
C PRO A 1 -12.58 6.04 -2.49
N GLY A 2 -13.80 6.07 -1.96
CA GLY A 2 -14.29 5.09 -1.02
C GLY A 2 -15.50 4.30 -1.53
N PRO A 3 -16.20 3.57 -0.63
CA PRO A 3 -15.92 3.46 0.80
C PRO A 3 -14.83 2.41 1.11
N GLU A 4 -14.03 2.67 2.14
CA GLU A 4 -13.15 1.68 2.75
C GLU A 4 -13.87 1.02 3.96
N PRO A 5 -14.07 -0.31 3.97
CA PRO A 5 -14.78 -1.02 5.04
C PRO A 5 -13.87 -1.23 6.27
N ILE A 6 -13.35 -0.14 6.83
CA ILE A 6 -12.42 -0.17 7.97
C ILE A 6 -13.20 -0.54 9.25
N PRO A 7 -12.89 -1.68 9.91
CA PRO A 7 -13.58 -2.07 11.13
C PRO A 7 -13.44 -1.03 12.24
N ALA A 8 -14.47 -0.85 13.06
CA ALA A 8 -14.43 0.11 14.18
C ALA A 8 -13.34 -0.23 15.22
N ASN A 9 -12.93 -1.50 15.28
CA ASN A 9 -11.88 -2.01 16.16
C ASN A 9 -10.52 -2.16 15.45
N ALA A 10 -10.35 -1.64 14.23
CA ALA A 10 -9.04 -1.66 13.57
C ALA A 10 -8.00 -0.91 14.41
N LEU A 11 -6.81 -1.50 14.53
CA LEU A 11 -5.75 -0.93 15.35
C LEU A 11 -5.00 0.14 14.57
N ILE A 12 -4.67 1.23 15.26
CA ILE A 12 -3.77 2.28 14.76
C ILE A 12 -2.36 1.92 15.19
N GLU A 13 -1.38 2.12 14.30
CA GLU A 13 0.04 2.02 14.62
C GLU A 13 0.39 2.68 15.96
N GLY A 14 1.12 1.97 16.81
CA GLY A 14 1.44 2.39 18.17
C GLY A 14 0.37 2.06 19.21
N TYR A 15 -0.68 1.31 18.85
CA TYR A 15 -1.62 0.72 19.81
C TYR A 15 -0.88 0.01 20.96
N PRO A 16 -1.36 0.08 22.22
CA PRO A 16 -2.61 0.71 22.69
C PRO A 16 -2.56 2.24 22.85
N LYS A 17 -1.40 2.87 22.67
CA LYS A 17 -1.20 4.30 22.88
C LYS A 17 -0.61 4.94 21.63
N PRO A 18 -1.39 5.01 20.52
CA PRO A 18 -0.88 5.53 19.26
C PRO A 18 -0.44 6.99 19.46
N GLY A 19 0.81 7.27 19.09
CA GLY A 19 1.37 8.61 19.16
C GLY A 19 0.82 9.53 18.07
N ASN A 20 1.48 10.68 17.87
CA ASN A 20 1.12 11.66 16.83
C ASN A 20 1.92 11.48 15.53
N GLY A 21 2.53 10.30 15.31
CA GLY A 21 3.26 9.99 14.09
C GLY A 21 2.34 9.61 12.92
N ASP A 22 2.79 8.70 12.08
CA ASP A 22 2.10 8.34 10.83
C ASP A 22 0.76 7.63 11.05
N ARG A 23 0.60 6.89 12.15
CA ARG A 23 -0.69 6.34 12.59
C ARG A 23 -1.37 5.51 11.49
N HIS A 24 -0.62 4.59 10.90
CA HIS A 24 -1.13 3.72 9.86
C HIS A 24 -2.26 2.80 10.37
N VAL A 25 -3.22 2.51 9.50
CA VAL A 25 -4.24 1.45 9.70
C VAL A 25 -4.26 0.57 8.46
N LEU A 26 -4.05 -0.74 8.62
CA LEU A 26 -3.99 -1.71 7.54
C LEU A 26 -5.10 -2.74 7.73
N VAL A 27 -5.98 -2.89 6.74
CA VAL A 27 -7.11 -3.82 6.77
C VAL A 27 -7.06 -4.72 5.56
N LEU A 28 -6.86 -6.02 5.81
CA LEU A 28 -6.97 -7.06 4.80
C LEU A 28 -8.38 -7.66 4.84
N GLU A 29 -9.13 -7.48 3.76
CA GLU A 29 -10.41 -8.14 3.53
C GLU A 29 -10.13 -9.45 2.77
N LYS A 30 -10.44 -10.58 3.41
CA LYS A 30 -9.94 -11.90 3.02
C LYS A 30 -10.73 -12.53 1.87
N ASP A 31 -12.03 -12.30 1.79
CA ASP A 31 -12.89 -13.01 0.84
C ASP A 31 -12.82 -12.36 -0.55
N GLY A 32 -12.79 -11.03 -0.59
CA GLY A 32 -12.60 -10.25 -1.81
C GLY A 32 -11.14 -9.95 -2.15
N CYS A 33 -10.17 -10.33 -1.31
CA CYS A 33 -8.74 -10.09 -1.53
C CYS A 33 -8.42 -8.61 -1.78
N TRP A 34 -8.87 -7.74 -0.88
CA TRP A 34 -8.61 -6.30 -0.91
C TRP A 34 -7.79 -5.88 0.31
N LEU A 35 -6.80 -5.02 0.09
CA LEU A 35 -6.05 -4.38 1.16
C LEU A 35 -6.38 -2.89 1.18
N TYR A 36 -6.80 -2.38 2.33
CA TYR A 36 -7.09 -0.97 2.58
C TYR A 36 -6.06 -0.43 3.56
N GLU A 37 -5.42 0.68 3.20
CA GLU A 37 -4.37 1.29 4.01
C GLU A 37 -4.66 2.77 4.19
N LEU A 38 -4.61 3.23 5.43
CA LEU A 38 -4.79 4.63 5.81
C LEU A 38 -3.48 5.19 6.37
N TYR A 39 -3.21 6.45 6.04
CA TYR A 39 -2.16 7.26 6.67
C TYR A 39 -2.75 8.43 7.45
N ASN A 40 -2.11 8.76 8.56
CA ASN A 40 -2.55 9.72 9.58
C ASN A 40 -3.98 9.44 10.06
N ALA A 41 -4.26 8.18 10.42
CA ALA A 41 -5.61 7.76 10.75
C ALA A 41 -6.06 8.22 12.14
N ALA A 42 -7.33 8.60 12.25
CA ALA A 42 -8.01 8.95 13.49
C ALA A 42 -9.48 8.56 13.44
N VAL A 43 -10.06 8.27 14.61
CA VAL A 43 -11.51 8.11 14.76
C VAL A 43 -12.09 9.43 15.27
N LYS A 44 -12.95 10.06 14.46
CA LYS A 44 -13.66 11.31 14.77
C LYS A 44 -15.16 11.02 14.82
N SER A 45 -15.78 11.20 15.97
CA SER A 45 -17.23 10.95 16.17
C SER A 45 -17.69 9.56 15.68
N GLY A 46 -16.89 8.52 15.97
CA GLY A 46 -17.19 7.14 15.57
C GLY A 46 -16.93 6.82 14.09
N LYS A 47 -16.36 7.74 13.31
CA LYS A 47 -15.99 7.54 11.91
C LYS A 47 -14.48 7.65 11.70
N TRP A 48 -13.95 6.85 10.80
CA TRP A 48 -12.56 6.94 10.38
C TRP A 48 -12.31 8.24 9.59
N SER A 49 -11.15 8.84 9.82
CA SER A 49 -10.58 9.99 9.12
C SER A 49 -9.12 9.65 8.86
N ALA A 50 -8.62 10.01 7.68
CA ALA A 50 -7.22 9.83 7.29
C ALA A 50 -6.83 10.95 6.32
N ASP A 51 -5.54 11.26 6.24
CA ASP A 51 -5.02 12.23 5.27
C ASP A 51 -4.89 11.59 3.88
N SER A 52 -4.65 10.29 3.83
CA SER A 52 -4.69 9.52 2.58
C SER A 52 -5.22 8.10 2.79
N SER A 53 -5.76 7.53 1.71
CA SER A 53 -6.11 6.12 1.61
C SER A 53 -5.54 5.49 0.33
N ALA A 54 -5.13 4.24 0.43
CA ALA A 54 -4.77 3.38 -0.68
C ALA A 54 -5.55 2.08 -0.59
N ILE A 55 -6.03 1.60 -1.74
CA ILE A 55 -6.75 0.35 -1.89
C ILE A 55 -5.96 -0.47 -2.90
N TRP A 56 -5.71 -1.73 -2.58
CA TRP A 56 -4.92 -2.63 -3.40
C TRP A 56 -5.70 -3.89 -3.71
N ASP A 57 -5.76 -4.22 -5.00
CA ASP A 57 -6.19 -5.53 -5.47
C ASP A 57 -5.09 -6.56 -5.23
N MET A 58 -5.26 -7.41 -4.23
CA MET A 58 -4.27 -8.42 -3.86
C MET A 58 -4.19 -9.60 -4.85
N THR A 59 -4.98 -9.59 -5.93
CA THR A 59 -5.01 -10.64 -6.96
C THR A 59 -4.20 -10.28 -8.20
N ILE A 60 -3.71 -9.04 -8.31
CA ILE A 60 -2.92 -8.56 -9.44
C ILE A 60 -1.66 -7.84 -8.94
N ASN A 61 -0.70 -7.65 -9.84
CA ASN A 61 0.47 -6.79 -9.57
C ASN A 61 0.08 -5.33 -9.82
N GLU A 62 -0.71 -4.77 -8.92
CA GLU A 62 -1.12 -3.37 -8.98
C GLU A 62 0.06 -2.43 -8.70
N GLN A 63 0.11 -1.33 -9.45
CA GLN A 63 1.06 -0.25 -9.22
C GLN A 63 0.29 1.08 -9.10
N ARG A 64 0.69 1.93 -8.15
CA ARG A 64 0.21 3.32 -8.11
C ARG A 64 0.64 4.06 -9.37
N PRO A 65 -0.09 5.11 -9.79
CA PRO A 65 0.41 6.00 -10.82
C PRO A 65 1.80 6.53 -10.47
N TYR A 66 2.64 6.75 -11.46
CA TYR A 66 3.93 7.39 -11.24
C TYR A 66 3.75 8.73 -10.52
N THR A 67 4.61 9.01 -9.56
CA THR A 67 4.57 10.14 -8.61
C THR A 67 3.42 10.13 -7.60
N TRP A 68 2.58 9.11 -7.56
CA TRP A 68 1.57 8.96 -6.50
C TRP A 68 2.14 8.20 -5.31
N THR A 69 2.02 8.79 -4.14
CA THR A 69 2.22 8.10 -2.85
C THR A 69 1.04 7.16 -2.55
N SER A 70 1.18 6.37 -1.48
CA SER A 70 0.11 5.58 -0.85
C SER A 70 0.03 5.96 0.64
N ALA A 71 -0.37 5.03 1.50
CA ALA A 71 -0.10 5.14 2.93
C ALA A 71 1.40 5.00 3.25
N ASP A 72 2.19 4.48 2.31
CA ASP A 72 3.66 4.38 2.35
C ASP A 72 4.29 5.50 1.49
N ALA A 73 5.41 6.06 1.94
CA ALA A 73 6.03 7.19 1.26
C ALA A 73 6.62 6.84 -0.12
N ALA A 74 7.02 5.60 -0.37
CA ALA A 74 7.51 5.15 -1.69
C ALA A 74 6.37 4.83 -2.67
N GLY A 75 5.10 4.89 -2.23
CA GLY A 75 3.93 4.50 -3.01
C GLY A 75 3.70 3.00 -3.07
N LEU A 76 4.23 2.24 -2.11
CA LEU A 76 4.08 0.78 -2.00
C LEU A 76 2.91 0.40 -1.07
N PRO A 77 2.42 -0.85 -1.08
CA PRO A 77 1.58 -1.34 0.00
C PRO A 77 2.45 -1.58 1.24
N VAL A 78 2.02 -1.10 2.41
CA VAL A 78 2.75 -1.32 3.67
C VAL A 78 2.68 -2.78 4.08
N PHE A 79 1.47 -3.37 4.09
CA PHE A 79 1.22 -4.72 4.62
C PHE A 79 2.09 -5.80 3.98
N VAL A 80 2.31 -5.73 2.65
CA VAL A 80 3.06 -6.75 1.91
C VAL A 80 4.55 -6.75 2.22
N GLY A 81 5.07 -5.68 2.82
CA GLY A 81 6.46 -5.56 3.22
C GLY A 81 6.72 -5.88 4.70
N LEU A 82 5.69 -6.16 5.50
CA LEU A 82 5.86 -6.42 6.94
C LEU A 82 6.35 -7.83 7.21
N ALA A 83 7.32 -7.99 8.12
CA ALA A 83 7.58 -9.29 8.73
C ALA A 83 6.40 -9.69 9.62
N ARG A 84 5.87 -10.92 9.46
CA ARG A 84 4.74 -11.41 10.26
C ARG A 84 5.15 -12.61 11.09
N TYR A 85 4.66 -12.67 12.33
CA TYR A 85 5.03 -13.73 13.28
C TYR A 85 4.67 -15.11 12.73
N ASP A 86 3.49 -15.26 12.14
CA ASP A 86 3.02 -16.56 11.65
C ASP A 86 3.92 -17.12 10.51
N GLU A 87 4.57 -16.26 9.73
CA GLU A 87 5.54 -16.69 8.71
C GLU A 87 6.86 -17.14 9.35
N VAL A 88 7.33 -16.42 10.36
CA VAL A 88 8.53 -16.80 11.12
C VAL A 88 8.29 -18.12 11.86
N ALA A 89 7.13 -18.28 12.50
CA ALA A 89 6.73 -19.52 13.18
C ALA A 89 6.58 -20.69 12.20
N ALA A 90 6.15 -20.43 10.96
CA ALA A 90 6.11 -21.42 9.88
C ALA A 90 7.50 -21.77 9.30
N GLY A 91 8.55 -21.05 9.70
CA GLY A 91 9.94 -21.31 9.34
C GLY A 91 10.41 -20.63 8.04
N ALA A 92 9.57 -19.84 7.38
CA ALA A 92 9.96 -19.13 6.17
C ALA A 92 9.08 -17.89 5.89
N ILE A 93 9.75 -16.78 5.55
CA ILE A 93 9.12 -15.62 4.89
C ILE A 93 9.44 -15.69 3.40
N HIS A 94 8.42 -15.52 2.55
CA HIS A 94 8.52 -15.72 1.10
C HIS A 94 8.51 -14.42 0.27
N HIS A 95 8.77 -13.28 0.90
CA HIS A 95 8.76 -11.98 0.27
C HIS A 95 9.89 -11.10 0.80
N ALA A 96 10.13 -9.98 0.10
CA ALA A 96 11.05 -8.95 0.57
C ALA A 96 10.42 -8.17 1.72
N LEU A 97 11.23 -7.68 2.65
CA LEU A 97 10.77 -6.85 3.76
C LEU A 97 10.93 -5.36 3.45
N ARG A 98 10.03 -4.51 3.94
CA ARG A 98 10.20 -3.05 3.84
C ARG A 98 11.12 -2.54 4.93
N PHE A 99 11.87 -1.49 4.63
CA PHE A 99 12.71 -0.80 5.61
C PHE A 99 12.79 0.71 5.37
N THR A 100 13.32 1.43 6.35
CA THR A 100 13.54 2.88 6.28
C THR A 100 15.02 3.27 6.39
N LEU A 101 15.32 4.49 5.96
CA LEU A 101 16.62 5.16 6.03
C LEU A 101 16.41 6.65 6.37
N PRO A 102 17.40 7.36 6.95
CA PRO A 102 17.20 8.75 7.38
C PRO A 102 17.00 9.76 6.24
N SER A 103 17.39 9.40 5.02
CA SER A 103 17.27 10.26 3.85
C SER A 103 17.07 9.44 2.58
N SER A 104 16.37 10.05 1.63
CA SER A 104 16.17 9.53 0.28
C SER A 104 16.52 10.59 -0.76
N GLN A 105 16.85 10.15 -1.96
CA GLN A 105 16.89 11.00 -3.14
C GLN A 105 15.47 11.42 -3.56
N LYS A 106 15.34 12.53 -4.28
CA LYS A 106 14.17 12.92 -5.07
C LYS A 106 14.09 12.05 -6.33
N ALA A 107 14.03 10.75 -6.10
CA ALA A 107 14.03 9.72 -7.13
C ALA A 107 13.48 8.40 -6.57
N PHE A 108 13.03 7.53 -7.46
CA PHE A 108 12.62 6.17 -7.13
C PHE A 108 13.12 5.15 -8.16
N VAL A 109 13.12 3.88 -7.78
CA VAL A 109 13.28 2.72 -8.66
C VAL A 109 12.12 1.76 -8.39
N LEU A 110 11.61 1.12 -9.44
CA LEU A 110 10.49 0.19 -9.29
C LEU A 110 10.83 -0.95 -8.29
N PRO A 111 9.87 -1.39 -7.47
CA PRO A 111 8.43 -1.13 -7.58
C PRO A 111 7.93 0.19 -6.96
N ALA A 112 8.80 0.99 -6.33
CA ALA A 112 8.38 2.30 -5.83
C ALA A 112 7.99 3.22 -6.99
N THR A 113 7.01 4.09 -6.75
CA THR A 113 6.49 5.04 -7.75
C THR A 113 6.60 6.49 -7.30
N HIS A 114 7.07 6.73 -6.08
CA HIS A 114 7.11 8.05 -5.47
C HIS A 114 8.41 8.23 -4.68
N TRP A 115 8.78 9.50 -4.44
CA TRP A 115 9.94 9.89 -3.64
C TRP A 115 9.48 10.82 -2.51
N ALA A 116 10.13 10.77 -1.35
CA ALA A 116 9.70 11.54 -0.17
C ALA A 116 10.74 12.57 0.27
N SER A 117 11.43 13.20 -0.68
CA SER A 117 12.53 14.12 -0.40
C SER A 117 12.71 15.15 -1.52
N THR A 118 13.43 16.23 -1.22
CA THR A 118 13.89 17.25 -2.18
C THR A 118 15.37 17.09 -2.55
N ILE A 119 16.09 16.15 -1.93
CA ILE A 119 17.53 15.92 -2.11
C ILE A 119 17.81 15.40 -3.53
N THR A 120 18.73 16.02 -4.26
CA THR A 120 19.10 15.61 -5.63
C THR A 120 20.46 14.92 -5.72
N ASP A 121 21.18 14.74 -4.60
CA ASP A 121 22.47 14.04 -4.56
C ASP A 121 22.33 12.61 -5.11
N PRO A 122 23.05 12.22 -6.18
CA PRO A 122 23.00 10.87 -6.74
C PRO A 122 23.52 9.79 -5.79
N ASN A 123 24.21 10.14 -4.71
CA ASN A 123 24.63 9.19 -3.67
C ASN A 123 23.56 8.94 -2.60
N ALA A 124 22.51 9.75 -2.54
CA ALA A 124 21.36 9.45 -1.71
C ALA A 124 20.57 8.27 -2.30
N PRO A 125 20.04 7.36 -1.48
CA PRO A 125 19.33 6.19 -1.98
C PRO A 125 17.96 6.60 -2.57
N PRO A 126 17.58 6.13 -3.77
CA PRO A 126 16.24 6.34 -4.30
C PRO A 126 15.21 5.45 -3.57
N MET A 127 13.97 5.91 -3.42
CA MET A 127 12.89 5.04 -2.92
C MET A 127 12.77 3.79 -3.78
N GLY A 128 12.45 2.65 -3.18
CA GLY A 128 12.43 1.34 -3.82
C GLY A 128 13.80 0.69 -4.01
N MET A 129 14.90 1.36 -3.65
CA MET A 129 16.25 0.74 -3.63
C MET A 129 16.21 -0.57 -2.85
N ARG A 130 16.87 -1.59 -3.40
CA ARG A 130 16.97 -2.89 -2.74
C ARG A 130 18.29 -3.08 -2.03
N LEU A 131 18.21 -3.56 -0.80
CA LEU A 131 19.33 -4.14 -0.07
C LEU A 131 19.16 -5.65 -0.02
N ARG A 132 20.26 -6.41 -0.03
CA ARG A 132 20.25 -7.84 0.24
C ARG A 132 21.30 -8.15 1.28
N LEU A 133 20.96 -8.96 2.28
CA LEU A 133 21.95 -9.39 3.28
C LEU A 133 22.97 -10.26 2.56
N LYS A 134 24.27 -9.97 2.75
CA LYS A 134 25.34 -10.70 2.06
C LYS A 134 25.24 -12.19 2.35
N SER A 135 25.43 -13.02 1.33
CA SER A 135 25.41 -14.48 1.48
C SER A 135 26.43 -14.96 2.51
N SER A 136 27.58 -14.29 2.59
CA SER A 136 28.68 -14.55 3.53
C SER A 136 28.44 -14.11 4.97
N PHE A 137 27.39 -13.34 5.25
CA PHE A 137 27.06 -12.94 6.62
C PHE A 137 26.64 -14.16 7.43
N ASP A 138 27.37 -14.51 8.50
CA ASP A 138 27.04 -15.69 9.31
C ASP A 138 25.80 -15.41 10.17
N ILE A 139 24.80 -16.28 10.05
CA ILE A 139 23.54 -16.18 10.80
C ILE A 139 23.42 -17.28 11.86
N SER A 140 24.35 -18.24 11.93
CA SER A 140 24.25 -19.42 12.78
C SER A 140 24.24 -19.10 14.28
N GLY A 141 24.81 -17.96 14.67
CA GLY A 141 24.80 -17.45 16.04
C GLY A 141 23.49 -16.77 16.47
N TYR A 142 22.54 -16.57 15.56
CA TYR A 142 21.25 -15.93 15.88
C TYR A 142 20.22 -16.97 16.36
N PRO A 143 19.24 -16.58 17.16
CA PRO A 143 18.06 -17.38 17.47
C PRO A 143 17.35 -17.93 16.21
N ALA A 144 16.68 -19.07 16.32
CA ALA A 144 16.09 -19.75 15.16
C ALA A 144 15.02 -18.90 14.44
N ASP A 145 14.22 -18.15 15.19
CA ASP A 145 13.26 -17.17 14.69
C ASP A 145 13.94 -16.04 13.91
N ASP A 146 15.03 -15.49 14.45
CA ASP A 146 15.84 -14.47 13.78
C ASP A 146 16.50 -15.01 12.50
N GLN A 147 16.95 -16.27 12.50
CA GLN A 147 17.50 -16.90 11.31
C GLN A 147 16.50 -16.98 10.15
N VAL A 148 15.19 -17.10 10.43
CA VAL A 148 14.16 -17.05 9.38
C VAL A 148 14.10 -15.66 8.74
N LEU A 149 14.11 -14.60 9.55
CA LEU A 149 14.16 -13.21 9.07
C LEU A 149 15.42 -12.96 8.23
N LEU A 150 16.59 -13.37 8.73
CA LEU A 150 17.87 -13.17 8.05
C LEU A 150 17.96 -13.99 6.76
N THR A 151 17.39 -15.20 6.73
CA THR A 151 17.28 -16.01 5.52
C THR A 151 16.41 -15.31 4.47
N ALA A 152 15.30 -14.70 4.88
CA ALA A 152 14.47 -13.90 3.98
C ALA A 152 15.23 -12.68 3.44
N MET A 153 16.01 -11.98 4.28
CA MET A 153 16.85 -10.85 3.84
C MET A 153 17.98 -11.28 2.89
N LYS A 154 18.52 -12.49 3.03
CA LYS A 154 19.49 -13.05 2.08
C LYS A 154 18.83 -13.41 0.74
N LYS A 155 17.62 -13.97 0.78
CA LYS A 155 16.95 -14.51 -0.42
C LYS A 155 16.15 -13.46 -1.20
N TYR A 156 15.30 -12.71 -0.52
CA TYR A 156 14.36 -11.76 -1.11
C TYR A 156 14.79 -10.30 -0.96
N GLY A 157 15.64 -10.02 0.04
CA GLY A 157 16.15 -8.69 0.31
C GLY A 157 15.16 -7.77 1.03
N LEU A 158 15.52 -6.50 1.04
CA LEU A 158 14.78 -5.40 1.63
C LEU A 158 14.42 -4.38 0.55
N ILE A 159 13.31 -3.67 0.69
CA ILE A 159 12.87 -2.58 -0.19
C ILE A 159 12.77 -1.28 0.62
N PHE A 160 13.48 -0.25 0.18
CA PHE A 160 13.49 1.05 0.85
C PHE A 160 12.15 1.76 0.60
N ALA A 161 11.35 1.93 1.64
CA ALA A 161 9.94 2.31 1.51
C ALA A 161 9.61 3.67 2.13
N ASP A 162 10.40 4.15 3.10
CA ASP A 162 10.11 5.40 3.79
C ASP A 162 11.34 6.04 4.43
N ASN A 163 11.29 7.33 4.67
CA ASN A 163 12.29 8.03 5.47
C ASN A 163 12.03 7.79 6.96
N GLY A 164 13.07 7.39 7.69
CA GLY A 164 12.95 7.01 9.10
C GLY A 164 14.28 6.65 9.73
N SER A 165 14.27 5.73 10.69
CA SER A 165 15.50 5.27 11.33
C SER A 165 16.37 4.46 10.36
N ALA A 166 17.69 4.48 10.55
CA ALA A 166 18.60 3.75 9.67
C ALA A 166 18.39 2.24 9.75
N ILE A 167 18.05 1.62 8.61
CA ILE A 167 17.85 0.17 8.45
C ILE A 167 16.80 -0.36 9.43
N PHE A 168 15.70 0.39 9.58
CA PHE A 168 14.60 -0.04 10.41
C PHE A 168 13.66 -0.92 9.59
N ILE A 169 13.62 -2.21 9.89
CA ILE A 169 12.75 -3.20 9.25
C ILE A 169 11.43 -3.24 10.02
N SER A 170 10.31 -3.14 9.29
CA SER A 170 8.97 -3.13 9.91
C SER A 170 8.40 -4.54 10.05
N GLY A 171 7.82 -4.85 11.21
CA GLY A 171 7.04 -6.06 11.46
C GLY A 171 5.61 -5.73 11.86
N ALA A 172 4.69 -6.67 11.64
CA ALA A 172 3.34 -6.58 12.18
C ALA A 172 3.37 -6.72 13.71
N PRO A 173 2.68 -5.86 14.48
CA PRO A 173 2.61 -5.97 15.93
C PRO A 173 2.04 -7.34 16.35
N ASP A 174 2.75 -8.03 17.23
CA ASP A 174 2.34 -9.33 17.77
C ASP A 174 3.02 -9.58 19.12
N ASP A 175 2.25 -9.91 20.16
CA ASP A 175 2.81 -10.15 21.50
C ASP A 175 3.63 -11.44 21.59
N ARG A 176 3.59 -12.29 20.55
CA ARG A 176 4.39 -13.52 20.46
C ARG A 176 5.83 -13.24 20.03
N TRP A 177 6.14 -12.04 19.54
CA TRP A 177 7.53 -11.66 19.23
C TRP A 177 8.41 -11.65 20.47
N ASN A 178 9.58 -12.29 20.38
CA ASN A 178 10.61 -12.16 21.40
C ASN A 178 11.46 -10.92 21.12
N ASN A 179 11.08 -9.78 21.73
CA ASN A 179 11.81 -8.52 21.55
C ASN A 179 13.27 -8.55 22.03
N THR A 180 13.62 -9.45 22.96
CA THR A 180 15.02 -9.64 23.38
C THR A 180 15.84 -10.25 22.25
N ASN A 181 15.32 -11.26 21.55
CA ASN A 181 15.96 -11.84 20.37
C ASN A 181 16.05 -10.80 19.24
N LEU A 182 14.93 -10.17 18.88
CA LEU A 182 14.88 -9.17 17.80
C LEU A 182 15.86 -7.99 18.02
N ASN A 183 16.20 -7.66 19.27
CA ASN A 183 17.21 -6.63 19.56
C ASN A 183 18.62 -7.00 19.04
N LEU A 184 18.93 -8.28 18.85
CA LEU A 184 20.19 -8.73 18.25
C LEU A 184 20.33 -8.26 16.80
N LEU A 185 19.21 -8.14 16.07
CA LEU A 185 19.21 -7.65 14.69
C LEU A 185 19.74 -6.22 14.57
N LYS A 186 19.70 -5.43 15.65
CA LYS A 186 20.25 -4.06 15.69
C LYS A 186 21.78 -4.01 15.58
N GLN A 187 22.47 -5.15 15.75
CA GLN A 187 23.91 -5.25 15.54
C GLN A 187 24.28 -5.32 14.04
N ILE A 188 23.30 -5.61 13.18
CA ILE A 188 23.49 -5.69 11.75
C ILE A 188 23.53 -4.28 11.17
N THR A 189 24.67 -3.90 10.61
CA THR A 189 24.89 -2.57 10.03
C THR A 189 24.74 -2.59 8.51
N ALA A 190 24.69 -1.40 7.90
CA ALA A 190 24.62 -1.22 6.45
C ALA A 190 25.68 -2.01 5.68
N SER A 191 26.89 -2.14 6.24
CA SER A 191 28.00 -2.85 5.60
C SER A 191 27.78 -4.36 5.49
N SER A 192 26.79 -4.92 6.20
CA SER A 192 26.39 -6.33 6.09
C SER A 192 25.54 -6.59 4.84
N PHE A 193 25.02 -5.53 4.21
CA PHE A 193 24.20 -5.61 3.01
C PHE A 193 24.99 -5.25 1.76
N GLU A 194 24.45 -5.68 0.62
CA GLU A 194 24.81 -5.19 -0.71
C GLU A 194 23.61 -4.48 -1.34
N VAL A 195 23.88 -3.44 -2.13
CA VAL A 195 22.84 -2.78 -2.93
C VAL A 195 22.60 -3.64 -4.18
N VAL A 196 21.34 -4.01 -4.42
CA VAL A 196 20.95 -4.74 -5.62
C VAL A 196 20.44 -3.72 -6.63
N GLN A 197 21.14 -3.59 -7.76
CA GLN A 197 20.69 -2.74 -8.86
C GLN A 197 19.50 -3.40 -9.56
N THR A 198 18.34 -2.76 -9.49
CA THR A 198 17.05 -3.34 -9.91
C THR A 198 16.42 -2.70 -11.14
N GLY A 199 16.99 -1.60 -11.65
CA GLY A 199 16.49 -0.96 -12.87
C GLY A 199 16.84 0.51 -12.98
N THR A 200 16.05 1.21 -13.78
CA THR A 200 16.17 2.66 -14.02
C THR A 200 15.82 3.44 -12.76
N ILE A 201 16.65 4.42 -12.42
CA ILE A 201 16.32 5.44 -11.42
C ILE A 201 15.50 6.54 -12.11
N TYR A 202 14.28 6.73 -11.63
CA TYR A 202 13.35 7.75 -12.08
C TYR A 202 13.45 8.98 -11.19
N THR A 203 13.76 10.09 -11.81
CA THR A 203 13.85 11.45 -11.27
C THR A 203 12.76 12.30 -11.93
N PRO A 204 12.49 13.54 -11.47
CA PRO A 204 11.58 14.44 -12.16
C PRO A 204 11.87 14.64 -13.66
N ALA A 205 13.11 14.41 -14.12
CA ALA A 205 13.50 14.58 -15.52
C ALA A 205 13.15 13.41 -16.44
N ASN A 206 12.91 12.21 -15.90
CA ASN A 206 12.72 10.99 -16.71
C ASN A 206 11.60 10.06 -16.20
N VAL A 207 10.75 10.53 -15.28
CA VAL A 207 9.54 9.79 -14.89
C VAL A 207 8.72 9.41 -16.14
N PRO A 208 8.27 8.15 -16.28
CA PRO A 208 7.47 7.75 -17.43
C PRO A 208 6.16 8.52 -17.50
N THR A 209 5.79 8.95 -18.69
CA THR A 209 4.52 9.61 -18.98
C THR A 209 3.68 8.76 -19.93
N GLY A 210 2.37 8.93 -19.87
CA GLY A 210 1.42 8.16 -20.67
C GLY A 210 0.00 8.67 -20.46
N ALA A 211 -0.96 8.07 -21.15
CA ALA A 211 -2.36 8.45 -21.05
C ALA A 211 -3.03 7.81 -19.82
N SER A 212 -3.82 8.60 -19.10
CA SER A 212 -4.81 8.09 -18.14
C SER A 212 -5.82 7.15 -18.83
N PRO A 213 -6.56 6.32 -18.08
CA PRO A 213 -7.60 5.49 -18.65
C PRO A 213 -8.71 6.31 -19.32
N THR A 214 -9.41 5.74 -20.29
CA THR A 214 -10.62 6.36 -20.86
C THR A 214 -11.85 5.68 -20.29
N ILE A 215 -12.86 6.48 -19.93
CA ILE A 215 -14.20 5.97 -19.56
C ILE A 215 -15.12 6.26 -20.74
N GLY A 216 -15.51 5.20 -21.47
CA GLY A 216 -16.42 5.31 -22.61
C GLY A 216 -17.89 5.47 -22.19
N SER A 217 -18.26 4.93 -21.03
CA SER A 217 -19.58 5.10 -20.43
C SER A 217 -19.55 4.85 -18.92
N PHE A 218 -20.46 5.50 -18.19
CA PHE A 218 -20.84 5.17 -16.82
C PHE A 218 -22.31 5.54 -16.62
N THR A 219 -23.16 4.55 -16.37
CA THR A 219 -24.62 4.70 -16.41
C THR A 219 -25.28 3.95 -15.28
N ALA A 220 -26.49 4.38 -14.89
CA ALA A 220 -27.33 3.72 -13.90
C ALA A 220 -28.61 3.19 -14.56
N ASN A 221 -28.98 1.95 -14.26
CA ASN A 221 -30.23 1.34 -14.73
C ASN A 221 -30.92 0.54 -13.60
N PRO A 222 -32.14 0.91 -13.21
CA PRO A 222 -32.86 2.16 -13.54
C PRO A 222 -32.18 3.40 -12.91
N SER A 223 -32.38 4.58 -13.50
CA SER A 223 -31.85 5.86 -12.97
C SER A 223 -32.78 6.53 -11.95
N THR A 224 -33.97 5.98 -11.70
CA THR A 224 -34.92 6.46 -10.70
C THR A 224 -35.56 5.27 -10.00
N VAL A 225 -35.53 5.26 -8.67
CA VAL A 225 -36.01 4.14 -7.84
C VAL A 225 -36.62 4.63 -6.54
N SER A 226 -37.43 3.81 -5.88
CA SER A 226 -37.79 4.04 -4.48
C SER A 226 -36.59 3.74 -3.57
N ALA A 227 -36.58 4.32 -2.37
CA ALA A 227 -35.47 4.16 -1.44
C ALA A 227 -35.11 2.69 -1.16
N GLY A 228 -33.82 2.36 -1.26
CA GLY A 228 -33.28 1.03 -0.98
C GLY A 228 -33.45 -0.01 -2.08
N GLN A 229 -34.09 0.34 -3.19
CA GLN A 229 -34.23 -0.57 -4.33
C GLN A 229 -32.89 -0.72 -5.09
N PRO A 230 -32.64 -1.91 -5.67
CA PRO A 230 -31.39 -2.17 -6.38
C PRO A 230 -31.31 -1.39 -7.69
N VAL A 231 -30.12 -0.86 -7.97
CA VAL A 231 -29.74 -0.22 -9.23
C VAL A 231 -28.44 -0.83 -9.72
N THR A 232 -28.37 -1.16 -11.01
CA THR A 232 -27.14 -1.60 -11.63
C THR A 232 -26.41 -0.41 -12.23
N LEU A 233 -25.22 -0.11 -11.71
CA LEU A 233 -24.27 0.79 -12.35
C LEU A 233 -23.44 -0.01 -13.35
N SER A 234 -23.26 0.50 -14.57
CA SER A 234 -22.48 -0.17 -15.62
C SER A 234 -21.54 0.81 -16.32
N TRP A 235 -20.36 0.35 -16.70
CA TRP A 235 -19.33 1.16 -17.35
C TRP A 235 -18.56 0.41 -18.43
N SER A 236 -17.89 1.18 -19.28
CA SER A 236 -16.86 0.71 -20.20
C SER A 236 -15.62 1.55 -20.01
N THR A 237 -14.47 0.90 -19.82
CA THR A 237 -13.18 1.56 -19.68
C THR A 237 -12.15 0.93 -20.61
N SER A 238 -11.17 1.73 -21.01
CA SER A 238 -9.99 1.25 -21.73
C SER A 238 -8.72 1.76 -21.04
N ASN A 239 -7.63 0.99 -21.18
CA ASN A 239 -6.35 1.29 -20.54
C ASN A 239 -6.46 1.45 -19.01
N SER A 240 -7.37 0.71 -18.37
CA SER A 240 -7.61 0.72 -16.91
C SER A 240 -6.93 -0.48 -16.26
N THR A 241 -6.36 -0.27 -15.07
CA THR A 241 -5.80 -1.33 -14.22
C THR A 241 -6.77 -1.70 -13.11
N TYR A 242 -7.37 -0.71 -12.45
CA TYR A 242 -8.36 -0.92 -11.38
C TYR A 242 -9.42 0.18 -11.36
N ASN A 243 -10.58 -0.15 -10.79
CA ASN A 243 -11.74 0.72 -10.71
C ASN A 243 -12.30 0.79 -9.28
N ILE A 244 -12.76 1.97 -8.88
CA ILE A 244 -13.44 2.22 -7.61
C ILE A 244 -14.74 2.98 -7.89
N VAL A 245 -15.84 2.59 -7.25
CA VAL A 245 -17.16 3.23 -7.37
C VAL A 245 -17.62 3.77 -6.02
N ASP A 246 -17.62 5.09 -5.88
CA ASP A 246 -18.04 5.82 -4.68
C ASP A 246 -19.52 6.26 -4.81
N PRO A 247 -20.30 6.36 -3.71
CA PRO A 247 -19.91 6.18 -2.30
C PRO A 247 -20.26 4.83 -1.67
N GLN A 248 -20.87 3.89 -2.40
CA GLN A 248 -21.39 2.64 -1.79
C GLN A 248 -20.63 1.37 -2.18
N ALA A 249 -20.09 1.28 -3.41
CA ALA A 249 -19.61 0.00 -3.95
C ALA A 249 -18.14 -0.28 -3.62
N GLY A 250 -17.27 0.72 -3.65
CA GLY A 250 -15.85 0.58 -3.35
C GLY A 250 -15.06 -0.01 -4.53
N PRO A 251 -13.97 -0.75 -4.28
CA PRO A 251 -13.16 -1.34 -5.35
C PRO A 251 -13.91 -2.47 -6.08
N VAL A 252 -13.76 -2.53 -7.40
CA VAL A 252 -14.49 -3.47 -8.27
C VAL A 252 -13.60 -4.04 -9.38
N ARG A 253 -13.79 -5.33 -9.70
CA ARG A 253 -13.07 -6.04 -10.80
C ARG A 253 -13.88 -6.20 -12.09
N GLY A 254 -15.17 -5.85 -12.06
CA GLY A 254 -16.10 -6.02 -13.18
C GLY A 254 -16.32 -4.76 -14.01
N THR A 255 -17.35 -4.81 -14.86
CA THR A 255 -17.86 -3.68 -15.66
C THR A 255 -19.21 -3.17 -15.15
N SER A 256 -19.70 -3.72 -14.05
CA SER A 256 -20.95 -3.33 -13.41
C SER A 256 -20.94 -3.67 -11.93
N VAL A 257 -21.75 -2.96 -11.15
CA VAL A 257 -22.01 -3.26 -9.73
C VAL A 257 -23.44 -2.89 -9.37
N VAL A 258 -24.05 -3.67 -8.47
CA VAL A 258 -25.38 -3.36 -7.92
C VAL A 258 -25.21 -2.52 -6.66
N VAL A 259 -25.99 -1.44 -6.56
CA VAL A 259 -26.06 -0.53 -5.42
C VAL A 259 -27.51 -0.37 -4.95
N THR A 260 -27.72 0.06 -3.71
CA THR A 260 -29.05 0.26 -3.12
C THR A 260 -29.13 1.65 -2.46
N PRO A 261 -29.30 2.73 -3.23
CA PRO A 261 -29.38 4.09 -2.69
C PRO A 261 -30.65 4.30 -1.87
N THR A 262 -30.53 4.87 -0.68
CA THR A 262 -31.68 5.27 0.17
C THR A 262 -32.07 6.74 0.00
N VAL A 263 -31.22 7.52 -0.67
CA VAL A 263 -31.41 8.93 -1.02
C VAL A 263 -30.83 9.17 -2.40
N THR A 264 -31.26 10.23 -3.09
CA THR A 264 -30.68 10.61 -4.39
C THR A 264 -29.17 10.73 -4.27
N THR A 265 -28.45 9.93 -5.06
CA THR A 265 -27.00 9.74 -4.92
C THR A 265 -26.32 9.92 -6.26
N THR A 266 -25.26 10.75 -6.27
CA THR A 266 -24.33 10.83 -7.40
C THR A 266 -23.21 9.83 -7.15
N TYR A 267 -23.13 8.82 -8.01
CA TYR A 267 -22.02 7.87 -8.01
C TYR A 267 -20.88 8.40 -8.85
N THR A 268 -19.64 8.10 -8.44
CA THR A 268 -18.44 8.42 -9.21
C THR A 268 -17.63 7.15 -9.46
N LEU A 269 -17.37 6.86 -10.73
CA LEU A 269 -16.41 5.84 -11.15
C LEU A 269 -15.03 6.48 -11.23
N TYR A 270 -14.04 5.89 -10.56
CA TYR A 270 -12.62 6.23 -10.65
C TYR A 270 -11.89 5.10 -11.35
N SER A 271 -11.43 5.34 -12.58
CA SER A 271 -10.64 4.37 -13.36
C SER A 271 -9.17 4.80 -13.36
N THR A 272 -8.27 3.90 -12.97
CA THR A 272 -6.84 4.23 -12.74
C THR A 272 -5.89 3.27 -13.44
N ASN A 273 -4.76 3.78 -13.94
CA ASN A 273 -3.61 3.00 -14.40
C ASN A 273 -2.29 3.62 -13.88
N SER A 274 -1.14 3.17 -14.37
CA SER A 274 0.18 3.67 -13.97
C SER A 274 0.46 5.15 -14.33
N PHE A 275 -0.37 5.78 -15.16
CA PHE A 275 -0.15 7.16 -15.63
C PHE A 275 -1.14 8.16 -15.04
N GLY A 276 -2.23 7.70 -14.44
CA GLY A 276 -3.19 8.58 -13.80
C GLY A 276 -4.57 7.99 -13.68
N ARG A 277 -5.53 8.88 -13.46
CA ARG A 277 -6.93 8.54 -13.16
C ARG A 277 -7.88 9.41 -13.94
N THR A 278 -8.95 8.79 -14.42
CA THR A 278 -10.10 9.46 -15.05
C THR A 278 -11.36 9.15 -14.24
N THR A 279 -12.31 10.08 -14.23
CA THR A 279 -13.58 9.93 -13.50
C THR A 279 -14.79 10.17 -14.38
N ALA A 280 -15.92 9.54 -14.02
CA ALA A 280 -17.22 9.77 -14.61
C ALA A 280 -18.30 9.67 -13.52
N THR A 281 -19.45 10.32 -13.71
CA THR A 281 -20.54 10.31 -12.73
C THR A 281 -21.84 9.78 -13.31
N ALA A 282 -22.65 9.16 -12.45
CA ALA A 282 -24.02 8.73 -12.76
C ALA A 282 -24.92 9.08 -11.57
N VAL A 283 -26.09 9.66 -11.83
CA VAL A 283 -27.04 10.05 -10.78
C VAL A 283 -28.17 9.04 -10.70
N VAL A 284 -28.49 8.59 -9.49
CA VAL A 284 -29.70 7.81 -9.19
C VAL A 284 -30.62 8.68 -8.35
N THR A 285 -31.81 8.97 -8.88
CA THR A 285 -32.85 9.73 -8.17
C THR A 285 -33.69 8.79 -7.31
N VAL A 286 -33.86 9.14 -6.04
CA VAL A 286 -34.72 8.41 -5.10
C VAL A 286 -36.01 9.21 -4.85
N HIS A 287 -37.16 8.55 -4.96
CA HIS A 287 -38.49 9.10 -4.70
C HIS A 287 -39.22 8.39 -3.56
#